data_AF-A0A1E4KBK2-F1
#
_entry.id   AF-A0A1E4KBK2-F1
#
_cell.length_a   1.000
_cell.length_b   1.000
_cell.length_c   1.000
_cell.angle_alpha   90.00
_cell.angle_beta   90.00
_cell.angle_gamma   90.00
#
_symmetry.space_group_name_H-M   'P 1'
#
loop_
_entity.id
_entity.type
_entity.pdbx_description
1 polymer ?
#
loop_
_entity_poly.entity_id
_entity_poly.type
_entity_poly.pdbx_seq_one_letter_code
_entity_poly.pdbx_strand_id
1 'polypeptide(L)' 'MADTHDLIRTSPKGPGQKFVGRCIKCGIDNLTFSDMDGECVNPAGLDSGDALTLALQLTEGGDHD' A
#
# COMPACT_ATOMS: atom_id res chain seq x y z
N MET A 1 -13.97 6.56 12.52
CA MET A 1 -13.86 6.98 11.11
C MET A 1 -13.09 5.85 10.43
N ALA A 2 -13.66 5.20 9.42
CA ALA A 2 -12.92 4.17 8.69
C ALA A 2 -11.82 4.85 7.87
N ASP A 3 -10.59 4.33 7.97
CA ASP A 3 -9.46 4.83 7.18
C ASP A 3 -9.50 4.20 5.78
N THR A 4 -8.87 4.83 4.79
CA THR A 4 -8.71 4.25 3.45
C THR A 4 -7.37 3.52 3.34
N HIS A 5 -7.25 2.58 2.40
CA HIS A 5 -6.01 1.82 2.23
C HIS A 5 -4.94 2.63 1.49
N ASP A 6 -3.75 2.73 2.08
CA ASP A 6 -2.53 3.17 1.38
C ASP A 6 -1.71 1.96 0.93
N LEU A 7 -1.56 1.80 -0.38
CA LEU A 7 -0.99 0.62 -1.00
C LEU A 7 0.47 0.83 -1.42
N ILE A 8 1.36 -0.09 -1.03
CA ILE A 8 2.63 -0.31 -1.71
C ILE A 8 2.44 -1.28 -2.86
N ARG A 9 2.97 -0.90 -4.01
CA ARG A 9 2.88 -1.72 -5.22
C ARG A 9 3.90 -2.86 -5.16
N THR A 10 3.41 -4.08 -5.01
CA THR A 10 4.24 -5.32 -5.01
C THR A 10 4.14 -6.09 -6.32
N SER A 11 3.21 -5.69 -7.19
CA SER A 11 2.87 -6.35 -8.45
C SER A 11 3.56 -5.70 -9.67
N PRO A 12 4.04 -6.49 -10.67
CA PRO A 12 4.61 -5.96 -11.91
C PRO A 12 3.60 -5.09 -12.69
N LYS A 13 4.09 -4.13 -13.48
CA LYS A 13 3.21 -3.25 -14.28
C LYS A 13 2.85 -3.94 -15.60
N GLY A 14 1.56 -4.07 -15.95
CA GLY A 14 1.15 -4.62 -17.24
C GLY A 14 -0.36 -4.88 -17.39
N PRO A 15 -0.84 -5.10 -18.63
CA PRO A 15 -2.23 -5.46 -18.91
C PRO A 15 -2.57 -6.83 -18.28
N GLY A 16 -3.75 -6.92 -17.64
CA GLY A 16 -4.22 -8.14 -16.96
C GLY A 16 -3.89 -8.24 -15.47
N GLN A 17 -3.18 -7.26 -14.91
CA GLN A 17 -2.91 -7.21 -13.47
C GLN A 17 -4.17 -6.81 -12.69
N LYS A 18 -4.61 -7.70 -11.79
CA LYS A 18 -5.78 -7.49 -10.92
C LYS A 18 -5.40 -6.91 -9.56
N PHE A 19 -4.16 -7.14 -9.10
CA PHE A 19 -3.73 -6.85 -7.74
C PHE A 19 -2.66 -5.76 -7.74
N VAL A 20 -2.92 -4.66 -7.05
CA VAL A 20 -2.04 -3.50 -7.03
C VAL A 20 -0.89 -3.75 -6.06
N GLY A 21 -1.19 -4.28 -4.88
CA GLY A 21 -0.17 -4.70 -3.93
C GLY A 21 -0.67 -4.89 -2.52
N ARG A 22 0.10 -4.41 -1.54
CA ARG A 22 -0.16 -4.58 -0.10
C ARG A 22 -0.43 -3.24 0.56
N CYS A 23 -1.39 -3.18 1.48
CA CYS A 23 -1.60 -1.98 2.28
C CYS A 23 -0.52 -1.86 3.37
N ILE A 24 0.09 -0.67 3.51
CA ILE A 24 1.06 -0.37 4.56
C ILE A 24 0.39 -0.27 5.94
N LYS A 25 -0.84 0.24 5.98
CA LYS A 25 -1.57 0.53 7.23
C LYS A 25 -2.08 -0.74 7.91
N CYS A 26 -2.67 -1.65 7.14
CA CYS A 26 -3.27 -2.88 7.67
C CYS A 26 -2.56 -4.18 7.26
N GLY A 27 -1.58 -4.12 6.35
CA GLY A 27 -0.80 -5.28 5.95
C GLY A 27 -1.49 -6.25 4.98
N ILE A 28 -2.77 -6.04 4.65
CA ILE A 28 -3.51 -6.88 3.71
C ILE A 28 -2.84 -6.82 2.32
N ASP A 29 -2.53 -7.99 1.77
CA ASP A 29 -1.97 -8.16 0.43
C ASP A 29 -3.05 -8.41 -0.64
N ASN A 30 -2.62 -8.42 -1.91
CA ASN A 30 -3.49 -8.64 -3.06
C ASN A 30 -4.71 -7.71 -3.10
N LEU A 31 -4.54 -6.46 -2.67
CA LEU A 31 -5.59 -5.45 -2.78
C LEU A 31 -5.66 -4.93 -4.21
N THR A 32 -6.88 -4.76 -4.71
CA THR A 32 -7.16 -4.17 -6.02
C THR A 32 -7.35 -2.65 -5.89
N PHE A 33 -7.46 -1.94 -7.01
CA PHE A 33 -7.81 -0.51 -6.98
C PHE A 33 -9.21 -0.27 -6.39
N SER A 34 -10.12 -1.24 -6.53
CA SER A 34 -11.47 -1.15 -5.98
C SER A 34 -11.50 -1.27 -4.46
N ASP A 35 -10.49 -1.90 -3.86
CA ASP A 35 -10.39 -2.05 -2.41
C ASP A 35 -9.80 -0.80 -1.73
N MET A 36 -9.28 0.18 -2.48
CA MET A 36 -8.64 1.36 -1.88
C MET A 36 -9.59 2.23 -1.04
N ASP A 37 -10.85 2.32 -1.48
CA ASP A 37 -11.94 3.04 -0.79
C ASP A 37 -12.61 2.17 0.30
N GLY A 38 -12.15 0.93 0.47
CA GLY A 38 -12.66 0.01 1.48
C GLY A 38 -12.23 0.36 2.91
N GLU A 39 -12.84 -0.33 3.88
CA GLU A 39 -12.54 -0.14 5.30
C GLU A 39 -11.15 -0.66 5.66
N CYS A 40 -10.21 0.26 5.91
CA CYS A 40 -8.91 -0.03 6.48
C CYS A 40 -8.97 0.10 8.01
N VAL A 41 -8.73 -1.02 8.70
CA VAL A 41 -8.65 -1.07 10.16
C VAL A 41 -7.44 -0.31 10.75
N ASN A 42 -6.44 0.00 9.92
CA ASN A 42 -5.23 0.75 10.26
C ASN A 42 -4.65 0.44 11.67
N PRO A 43 -4.29 -0.83 11.98
CA PRO A 43 -3.68 -1.18 13.27
C PRO A 43 -2.32 -0.51 13.48
N ALA A 44 -1.65 -0.08 12.40
CA ALA A 44 -0.39 0.64 12.48
C ALA A 44 -0.55 2.08 13.01
N GLY A 45 -1.78 2.63 13.01
CA GLY A 45 -2.05 4.00 13.46
C GLY A 45 -1.34 5.05 12.59
N LEU A 46 -1.06 4.74 11.33
CA LEU A 46 -0.35 5.63 10.41
C LEU A 46 -1.36 6.53 9.71
N ASP A 47 -1.08 7.83 9.67
CA ASP A 47 -1.77 8.73 8.74
C ASP A 47 -1.28 8.46 7.31
N SER A 48 -2.01 8.95 6.31
CA SER A 48 -1.62 8.85 4.90
C SER A 48 -0.24 9.47 4.62
N GLY A 49 0.14 10.53 5.34
CA GLY A 49 1.49 11.12 5.25
C GLY A 49 2.59 10.16 5.68
N ASP A 50 2.47 9.58 6.89
CA ASP A 50 3.44 8.61 7.40
C ASP A 50 3.48 7.33 6.54
N ALA A 51 2.31 6.88 6.07
CA ALA A 51 2.21 5.72 5.19
C ALA A 51 2.96 5.95 3.86
N LEU A 52 2.86 7.16 3.28
CA LEU A 52 3.61 7.53 2.08
C LEU A 52 5.12 7.61 2.34
N THR A 53 5.54 8.24 3.45
CA THR A 53 6.96 8.30 3.82
C THR A 53 7.55 6.90 3.97
N LEU A 54 6.84 6.00 4.64
CA LEU A 54 7.28 4.61 4.78
C LEU A 54 7.30 3.87 3.43
N ALA A 55 6.33 4.11 2.55
CA ALA A 55 6.30 3.54 1.20
C ALA A 55 7.52 3.92 0.38
N LEU A 56 7.93 5.19 0.44
CA LEU A 56 9.13 5.70 -0.23
C LEU A 56 10.38 5.00 0.32
N GLN A 57 10.55 4.97 1.64
CA GLN A 57 11.68 4.28 2.29
C GLN A 57 11.79 2.80 1.92
N LEU A 58 10.66 2.09 1.82
CA LEU A 58 10.61 0.68 1.40
C LEU A 58 10.96 0.49 -0.07
N THR A 59 10.77 1.51 -0.91
CA THR A 59 11.09 1.47 -2.34
C THR A 59 12.55 1.89 -2.60
N GLU A 60 13.12 2.75 -1.75
CA GLU A 60 14.48 3.30 -1.87
C GLU A 60 15.58 2.39 -1.31
N GLY A 61 15.25 1.24 -0.71
CA GLY A 61 16.22 0.25 -0.23
C GLY A 61 16.74 -0.74 -1.28
N GLY A 62 16.55 -0.46 -2.58
CA GLY A 62 16.77 -1.41 -3.67
C GLY A 62 17.89 -1.10 -4.68
N ASP A 63 18.62 0.02 -4.55
CA ASP A 63 19.77 0.32 -5.42
C ASP A 63 20.65 1.42 -4.81
N HIS A 64 21.65 1.03 -4.03
CA HIS A 64 22.87 1.83 -3.86
C HIS A 64 24.03 0.86 -3.62
N ASP A 65 24.81 0.68 -4.70
CA ASP A 65 26.18 0.16 -4.81
C ASP A 65 26.82 -0.47 -3.56
#